data_AF-A0A9C7Q4D9-F1
#
_entry.id   AF-A0A9C7Q4D9-F1
#
_cell.length_a   1.000
_cell.length_b   1.000
_cell.length_c   1.000
_cell.angle_alpha   90.00
_cell.angle_beta   90.00
_cell.angle_gamma   90.00
#
_symmetry.space_group_name_H-M   'P 1'
#
loop_
_entity.id
_entity.type
_entity.pdbx_description
1 polymer ?
#
loop_
_entity_poly.entity_id
_entity_poly.type
_entity_poly.pdbx_seq_one_letter_code
_entity_poly.pdbx_strand_id
1 'polypeptide(L)'
;MAPLEAEEIGRAFTEYLNYLQEKVNELKSLFFFRIDENDRSALERITSCLRESSETLNKAEKLLYNLKAYVQSEQEAHNDAKILQDLIESFEYKVKSVMKQLPEGEQSYIGNYFKETTNSYGNGTKEMESSPQNHRHYVSEKKRTSSSNSLPANISAITVGKVSADELNQVPQYLKGRLTAEKVNQIIDKLDSLFREKYTLLSKPLRTLSSAEIDKVTEYRNQEVDQVVNSYFLSDQDLKNCSCLKFDTTTKNTLHVLRHLGRLKEVQSKDKRLYMIV
;
A
#
# COMPACT_ATOMS: atom_id res chain seq x y z
N MET A 1 14.92 -21.00 8.59
CA MET A 1 15.08 -22.17 7.69
C MET A 1 14.65 -21.84 6.24
N ALA A 2 14.65 -20.57 5.82
CA ALA A 2 14.08 -20.10 4.55
C ALA A 2 15.04 -19.52 3.46
N PRO A 3 16.35 -19.25 3.68
CA PRO A 3 17.17 -18.60 2.64
C PRO A 3 17.66 -19.55 1.54
N LEU A 4 17.60 -20.87 1.75
CA LEU A 4 18.08 -21.87 0.78
C LEU A 4 17.10 -22.09 -0.38
N GLU A 5 15.79 -21.99 -0.15
CA GLU A 5 14.78 -22.21 -1.20
C GLU A 5 14.72 -21.05 -2.21
N ALA A 6 14.95 -19.81 -1.76
CA ALA A 6 14.94 -18.64 -2.65
C ALA A 6 16.12 -18.63 -3.63
N GLU A 7 17.32 -19.07 -3.19
CA GLU A 7 18.47 -19.22 -4.08
C GLU A 7 18.30 -20.37 -5.07
N GLU A 8 17.71 -21.49 -4.64
CA GLU A 8 17.42 -22.62 -5.53
C GLU A 8 16.40 -22.24 -6.61
N ILE A 9 15.35 -21.49 -6.26
CA ILE A 9 14.36 -20.98 -7.22
C ILE A 9 15.03 -19.99 -8.20
N GLY A 10 15.92 -19.12 -7.72
CA GLY A 10 16.66 -18.18 -8.56
C GLY A 10 17.58 -18.89 -9.55
N ARG A 11 18.31 -19.92 -9.11
CA ARG A 11 19.16 -20.74 -10.00
C ARG A 11 18.33 -21.53 -11.01
N ALA A 12 17.26 -22.19 -10.57
CA ALA A 12 16.35 -22.92 -11.47
C ALA A 12 15.72 -22.01 -12.52
N PHE A 13 15.36 -20.77 -12.16
CA PHE A 13 14.84 -19.79 -13.11
C PHE A 13 15.91 -19.33 -14.11
N THR A 14 17.16 -19.17 -13.68
CA THR A 14 18.26 -18.75 -14.55
C THR A 14 18.67 -19.85 -15.53
N GLU A 15 18.74 -21.11 -15.07
CA GLU A 15 18.95 -22.28 -15.93
C GLU A 15 17.83 -22.40 -16.96
N TYR A 16 16.60 -22.13 -16.56
CA TYR A 16 15.45 -22.17 -17.44
C TYR A 16 15.45 -21.06 -18.51
N LEU A 17 15.87 -19.84 -18.15
CA LEU A 17 16.04 -18.75 -19.12
C LEU A 17 17.13 -19.06 -20.15
N ASN A 18 18.24 -19.67 -19.72
CA ASN A 18 19.30 -20.09 -20.62
C ASN A 18 18.81 -21.18 -21.58
N TYR A 19 18.05 -22.16 -21.10
CA TYR A 19 17.43 -23.19 -21.94
C TYR A 19 16.45 -22.61 -22.98
N LEU A 20 15.62 -21.65 -22.58
CA LEU A 20 14.73 -20.94 -23.51
C LEU A 20 15.51 -20.16 -24.57
N GLN A 21 16.58 -19.49 -24.16
CA GLN A 21 17.42 -18.72 -25.07
C GLN A 21 18.14 -19.62 -26.09
N GLU A 22 18.57 -20.81 -25.69
CA GLU A 22 19.16 -21.82 -26.58
C GLU A 22 18.13 -22.31 -27.61
N LYS A 23 16.91 -22.66 -27.19
CA LYS A 23 15.82 -23.10 -28.07
C LYS A 23 15.40 -22.02 -29.07
N VAL A 24 15.36 -20.74 -28.64
CA VAL A 24 15.09 -19.62 -29.55
C VAL A 24 16.21 -19.45 -30.58
N ASN A 25 17.46 -19.71 -30.21
CA ASN A 25 18.59 -19.64 -31.14
C ASN A 25 18.61 -20.83 -32.12
N GLU A 26 18.23 -22.03 -31.69
CA GLU A 26 17.98 -23.17 -32.59
C GLU A 26 16.83 -22.85 -33.57
N LEU A 27 15.75 -22.22 -33.11
CA LEU A 27 14.65 -21.84 -33.98
C LEU A 27 15.08 -20.80 -35.03
N LYS A 28 15.93 -19.85 -34.63
CA LYS A 28 16.53 -18.85 -35.54
C LYS A 28 17.48 -19.48 -36.55
N SER A 29 18.26 -20.50 -36.17
CA SER A 29 19.16 -21.19 -37.11
C SER A 29 18.38 -22.02 -38.12
N LEU A 30 17.27 -22.65 -37.70
CA LEU A 30 16.33 -23.34 -38.60
C LEU A 30 15.60 -22.38 -39.55
N PHE A 31 15.29 -21.15 -39.12
CA PHE A 31 14.72 -20.11 -39.99
C PHE A 31 15.72 -19.56 -41.02
N PHE A 32 17.02 -19.58 -40.71
CA PHE A 32 18.09 -19.11 -41.60
C PHE A 32 18.44 -20.12 -42.70
N PHE A 33 18.27 -21.42 -42.44
CA PHE A 33 18.32 -22.45 -43.48
C PHE A 33 17.00 -22.45 -44.25
N ARG A 34 17.00 -21.70 -45.36
CA ARG A 34 15.94 -21.59 -46.35
C ARG A 34 15.22 -22.94 -46.55
N ILE A 35 13.94 -22.98 -46.20
CA ILE A 35 13.07 -24.14 -46.48
C ILE A 35 12.92 -24.20 -48.00
N ASP A 36 13.53 -25.18 -48.66
CA ASP A 36 13.10 -25.58 -49.98
C ASP A 36 11.68 -26.16 -49.84
N GLU A 37 10.73 -25.65 -50.63
CA GLU A 37 9.28 -25.91 -50.53
C GLU A 37 8.87 -27.40 -50.56
N ASN A 38 9.80 -28.32 -50.82
CA ASN A 38 9.55 -29.75 -50.96
C ASN A 38 9.90 -30.61 -49.73
N ASP A 39 10.50 -30.04 -48.68
CA ASP A 39 10.99 -30.82 -47.54
C ASP A 39 10.00 -30.83 -46.36
N ARG A 40 8.92 -31.62 -46.53
CA ARG A 40 7.81 -31.75 -45.56
C ARG A 40 8.29 -32.12 -44.15
N SER A 41 9.39 -32.86 -44.04
CA SER A 41 10.02 -33.23 -42.78
C SER A 41 10.68 -32.04 -42.05
N ALA A 42 11.18 -31.03 -42.76
CA ALA A 42 11.71 -29.82 -42.15
C ALA A 42 10.57 -28.97 -41.54
N LEU A 43 9.44 -28.88 -42.23
CA LEU A 43 8.24 -28.18 -41.75
C LEU A 43 7.66 -28.84 -40.48
N GLU A 44 7.64 -30.18 -40.40
CA GLU A 44 7.21 -30.90 -39.21
C GLU A 44 8.16 -30.70 -38.02
N ARG A 45 9.48 -30.67 -38.25
CA ARG A 45 10.46 -30.38 -37.18
C ARG A 45 10.31 -28.97 -36.62
N ILE A 46 10.08 -27.98 -37.48
CA ILE A 46 9.83 -26.59 -37.06
C ILE A 46 8.51 -26.48 -36.29
N THR A 47 7.46 -27.16 -36.76
CA THR A 47 6.16 -27.15 -36.08
C THR A 47 6.25 -27.81 -34.69
N SER A 48 6.99 -28.91 -34.57
CA SER A 48 7.27 -29.55 -33.27
C SER A 48 8.07 -28.63 -32.35
N CYS A 49 9.10 -27.95 -32.87
CA CYS A 49 9.94 -27.05 -32.09
C CYS A 49 9.16 -25.80 -31.62
N LEU A 50 8.30 -25.23 -32.47
CA LEU A 50 7.38 -24.14 -32.10
C LEU A 50 6.40 -24.57 -31.01
N ARG A 51 5.89 -25.80 -31.10
CA ARG A 51 5.00 -26.36 -30.08
C ARG A 51 5.71 -26.54 -28.74
N GLU A 52 6.92 -27.11 -28.74
CA GLU A 52 7.75 -27.24 -27.53
C GLU A 52 8.10 -25.87 -26.92
N SER A 53 8.41 -24.87 -27.77
CA SER A 53 8.65 -23.51 -27.31
C SER A 53 7.40 -22.86 -26.71
N SER A 54 6.21 -23.13 -27.25
CA SER A 54 4.95 -22.65 -26.70
C SER A 54 4.58 -23.33 -25.38
N GLU A 55 4.83 -24.64 -25.26
CA GLU A 55 4.60 -25.39 -24.03
C GLU A 55 5.56 -24.95 -22.91
N THR A 56 6.81 -24.66 -23.24
CA THR A 56 7.77 -24.09 -22.29
C THR A 56 7.38 -22.68 -21.87
N LEU A 57 7.04 -21.78 -22.80
CA LEU A 57 6.54 -20.44 -22.46
C LEU A 57 5.32 -20.48 -21.53
N ASN A 58 4.38 -21.40 -21.76
CA ASN A 58 3.24 -21.61 -20.85
C ASN A 58 3.65 -22.07 -19.44
N LYS A 59 4.67 -22.94 -19.32
CA LYS A 59 5.22 -23.35 -18.02
C LYS A 59 5.90 -22.17 -17.32
N ALA A 60 6.65 -21.35 -18.06
CA ALA A 60 7.27 -20.13 -17.57
C ALA A 60 6.23 -19.15 -17.02
N GLU A 61 5.15 -18.94 -17.75
CA GLU A 61 4.06 -18.05 -17.35
C GLU A 61 3.39 -18.53 -16.05
N LYS A 62 3.16 -19.84 -15.91
CA LYS A 62 2.64 -20.43 -14.67
C LYS A 62 3.59 -20.23 -13.49
N LEU A 63 4.90 -20.40 -13.70
CA LEU A 63 5.91 -20.15 -12.66
C LEU A 63 5.95 -18.67 -12.25
N LEU A 64 5.86 -17.75 -13.22
CA LEU A 64 5.78 -16.31 -12.94
C LEU A 64 4.51 -15.94 -12.16
N TYR A 65 3.39 -16.58 -12.48
CA TYR A 65 2.14 -16.40 -11.73
C TYR A 65 2.30 -16.84 -10.27
N ASN A 66 2.91 -18.01 -10.04
CA ASN A 66 3.16 -18.53 -8.69
C ASN A 66 4.16 -17.66 -7.92
N LEU A 67 5.23 -17.21 -8.57
CA LEU A 67 6.21 -16.31 -7.96
C LEU A 67 5.56 -14.98 -7.56
N LYS A 68 4.69 -14.43 -8.42
CA LYS A 68 3.94 -13.22 -8.10
C LYS A 68 3.04 -13.40 -6.88
N ALA A 69 2.36 -14.54 -6.76
CA ALA A 69 1.56 -14.86 -5.59
C ALA A 69 2.42 -14.98 -4.32
N TYR A 70 3.57 -15.64 -4.41
CA TYR A 70 4.52 -15.79 -3.30
C TYR A 70 5.09 -14.44 -2.83
N VAL A 71 5.53 -13.58 -3.75
CA VAL A 71 6.02 -12.24 -3.42
C VAL A 71 4.93 -11.40 -2.76
N GLN A 72 3.67 -11.55 -3.19
CA GLN A 72 2.56 -10.86 -2.56
C GLN A 72 2.33 -11.34 -1.12
N SER A 73 2.35 -12.65 -0.86
CA SER A 73 2.21 -13.17 0.50
C SER A 73 3.38 -12.75 1.40
N GLU A 74 4.61 -12.71 0.88
CA GLU A 74 5.77 -12.25 1.63
C GLU A 74 5.66 -10.76 1.97
N GLN A 75 5.15 -9.95 1.05
CA GLN A 75 4.90 -8.53 1.28
C GLN A 75 3.83 -8.28 2.37
N GLU A 76 2.77 -9.10 2.37
CA GLU A 76 1.74 -9.05 3.42
C GLU A 76 2.34 -9.44 4.79
N ALA A 77 3.12 -10.51 4.86
CA ALA A 77 3.81 -10.91 6.10
C ALA A 77 4.80 -9.85 6.60
N HIS A 78 5.53 -9.19 5.69
CA HIS A 78 6.43 -8.09 6.04
C HIS A 78 5.67 -6.88 6.60
N ASN A 79 4.51 -6.54 6.02
CA ASN A 79 3.68 -5.45 6.52
C ASN A 79 3.14 -5.76 7.92
N ASP A 80 2.71 -7.00 8.17
CA ASP A 80 2.28 -7.44 9.50
C ASP A 80 3.42 -7.37 10.52
N ALA A 81 4.64 -7.81 10.15
CA ALA A 81 5.81 -7.71 10.99
C ALA A 81 6.17 -6.25 11.33
N LYS A 82 6.02 -5.33 10.37
CA LYS A 82 6.25 -3.90 10.57
C LYS A 82 5.26 -3.29 11.55
N ILE A 83 3.97 -3.66 11.45
CA ILE A 83 2.94 -3.22 12.40
C ILE A 83 3.29 -3.69 13.82
N LEU A 84 3.74 -4.94 13.96
CA LEU A 84 4.15 -5.48 15.27
C LEU A 84 5.36 -4.73 15.83
N GLN A 85 6.33 -4.37 14.99
CA GLN A 85 7.48 -3.57 15.40
C GLN A 85 7.06 -2.19 15.93
N ASP A 86 6.24 -1.46 15.17
CA ASP A 86 5.74 -0.14 15.59
C ASP A 86 4.95 -0.22 16.90
N LEU A 87 4.18 -1.29 17.09
CA LEU A 87 3.45 -1.54 18.33
C LEU A 87 4.40 -1.74 19.51
N ILE A 88 5.43 -2.56 19.35
CA ILE A 88 6.45 -2.81 20.39
C ILE A 88 7.16 -1.50 20.75
N GLU A 89 7.57 -0.70 19.76
CA GLU A 89 8.21 0.60 19.99
C GLU A 89 7.30 1.56 20.78
N SER A 90 6.00 1.57 20.47
CA SER A 90 5.02 2.37 21.21
C SER A 90 4.86 1.92 22.67
N PHE A 91 4.92 0.61 22.92
CA PHE A 91 4.89 0.05 24.27
C PHE A 91 6.16 0.38 25.03
N GLU A 92 7.33 0.25 24.40
CA GLU A 92 8.59 0.65 25.00
C GLU A 92 8.59 2.13 25.40
N TYR A 93 8.08 3.00 24.53
CA TYR A 93 7.97 4.43 24.82
C TYR A 93 7.06 4.71 26.02
N LYS A 94 5.90 4.03 26.09
CA LYS A 94 4.97 4.14 27.22
C LYS A 94 5.61 3.64 28.51
N VAL A 95 6.27 2.47 28.49
CA VAL A 95 6.96 1.92 29.65
C VAL A 95 8.08 2.86 30.12
N LYS A 96 8.91 3.36 29.20
CA LYS A 96 9.98 4.34 29.52
C LYS A 96 9.42 5.65 30.10
N SER A 97 8.29 6.13 29.59
CA SER A 97 7.64 7.35 30.08
C SER A 97 7.02 7.17 31.47
N VAL A 98 6.37 6.03 31.70
CA VAL A 98 5.81 5.66 33.00
C VAL A 98 6.91 5.49 34.04
N MET A 99 8.00 4.78 33.72
CA MET A 99 9.13 4.59 34.63
C MET A 99 9.75 5.91 35.11
N LYS A 100 9.80 6.94 34.26
CA LYS A 100 10.30 8.28 34.62
C LYS A 100 9.36 9.07 35.54
N GLN A 101 8.09 8.71 35.61
CA GLN A 101 7.08 9.38 36.43
C GLN A 101 6.89 8.71 37.82
N LEU A 102 7.60 7.59 38.07
CA LEU A 102 7.56 6.87 39.35
C LEU A 102 8.62 7.41 40.34
N PRO A 103 8.30 7.51 41.65
CA PRO A 103 9.28 7.85 42.69
C PRO A 103 10.45 6.85 42.72
N GLU A 104 11.66 7.34 43.01
CA GLU A 104 12.92 6.56 42.97
C GLU A 104 12.89 5.23 43.76
N GLY A 105 12.06 5.10 44.79
CA GLY A 105 11.90 3.87 45.57
C GLY A 105 11.12 2.74 44.90
N GLU A 106 10.25 3.04 43.93
CA GLU A 106 9.35 2.07 43.28
C GLU A 106 9.89 1.56 41.93
N GLN A 107 10.86 2.26 41.34
CA GLN A 107 11.51 1.88 40.09
C GLN A 107 12.27 0.54 40.21
N SER A 108 12.82 0.25 41.40
CA SER A 108 13.54 -1.00 41.68
C SER A 108 12.60 -2.21 41.84
N TYR A 109 11.34 -2.01 42.19
CA TYR A 109 10.40 -3.12 42.44
C TYR A 109 9.82 -3.68 41.12
N ILE A 110 9.59 -2.81 40.13
CA ILE A 110 9.05 -3.18 38.82
C ILE A 110 10.10 -3.88 37.95
N GLY A 111 11.38 -3.48 38.05
CA GLY A 111 12.48 -4.09 37.29
C GLY A 111 12.75 -5.56 37.64
N ASN A 112 12.45 -5.98 38.87
CA ASN A 112 12.62 -7.37 39.30
C ASN A 112 11.47 -8.27 38.84
N TYR A 113 10.24 -7.77 38.81
CA TYR A 113 9.06 -8.50 38.31
C TYR A 113 9.16 -8.90 36.82
N PHE A 114 9.77 -8.05 35.99
CA PHE A 114 9.93 -8.34 34.55
C PHE A 114 11.03 -9.36 34.26
N LYS A 115 12.08 -9.44 35.09
CA LYS A 115 13.16 -10.43 34.92
C LYS A 115 12.73 -11.86 35.28
N GLU A 116 11.76 -12.01 36.18
CA GLU A 116 11.26 -13.32 36.59
C GLU A 116 10.35 -13.97 35.54
N THR A 117 9.64 -13.19 34.72
CA THR A 117 8.70 -13.72 33.72
C THR A 117 9.37 -14.09 32.37
N THR A 118 10.51 -13.48 32.03
CA THR A 118 11.24 -13.80 30.78
C THR A 118 12.06 -15.09 30.86
N ASN A 119 12.29 -15.65 32.05
CA ASN A 119 13.00 -16.92 32.22
C ASN A 119 12.11 -18.16 32.04
N SER A 120 10.80 -18.01 31.77
CA SER A 120 9.86 -19.15 31.73
C SER A 120 9.41 -19.61 30.34
N TYR A 121 9.92 -19.03 29.24
CA TYR A 121 9.68 -19.56 27.88
C TYR A 121 10.98 -20.02 27.23
N GLY A 122 11.52 -21.09 27.81
CA GLY A 122 12.68 -21.78 27.29
C GLY A 122 12.95 -23.05 28.08
N ASN A 123 12.05 -24.04 27.98
CA ASN A 123 12.36 -25.48 27.97
C ASN A 123 11.12 -26.34 28.24
N GLY A 124 10.91 -27.35 27.39
CA GLY A 124 10.50 -28.68 27.83
C GLY A 124 9.01 -28.99 27.90
N THR A 125 8.58 -29.87 26.99
CA THR A 125 7.39 -30.72 27.03
C THR A 125 7.19 -31.47 28.35
N LYS A 126 5.93 -31.56 28.83
CA LYS A 126 5.22 -32.81 29.24
C LYS A 126 3.78 -32.55 29.72
N GLU A 127 2.93 -33.51 29.36
CA GLU A 127 1.52 -33.75 29.74
C GLU A 127 1.36 -33.84 31.28
N MET A 128 0.21 -33.74 31.96
CA MET A 128 -1.15 -34.22 31.68
C MET A 128 -2.11 -33.69 32.77
N GLU A 129 -3.37 -33.43 32.37
CA GLU A 129 -4.65 -33.52 33.13
C GLU A 129 -4.87 -32.94 34.55
N SER A 130 -5.87 -32.05 34.66
CA SER A 130 -7.17 -32.43 35.25
C SER A 130 -8.22 -31.32 35.08
N SER A 131 -9.37 -31.70 34.54
CA SER A 131 -10.63 -30.94 34.47
C SER A 131 -11.49 -31.29 35.72
N PRO A 132 -12.55 -30.54 36.10
CA PRO A 132 -13.78 -30.54 35.29
C PRO A 132 -14.62 -29.25 35.24
N GLN A 133 -15.10 -28.97 34.03
CA GLN A 133 -16.47 -28.62 33.62
C GLN A 133 -17.24 -27.48 34.34
N ASN A 134 -17.55 -26.43 33.57
CA ASN A 134 -18.96 -26.15 33.25
C ASN A 134 -19.13 -25.33 31.96
N HIS A 135 -19.95 -25.85 31.06
CA HIS A 135 -20.36 -25.19 29.82
C HIS A 135 -21.27 -24.00 30.10
N ARG A 136 -20.97 -22.86 29.50
CA ARG A 136 -22.04 -22.03 28.91
C ARG A 136 -21.50 -21.30 27.68
N HIS A 137 -21.97 -21.76 26.53
CA HIS A 137 -21.96 -21.03 25.28
C HIS A 137 -22.58 -19.64 25.51
N TYR A 138 -21.77 -18.59 25.38
CA TYR A 138 -22.22 -17.33 24.84
C TYR A 138 -21.35 -17.02 23.63
N VAL A 139 -21.98 -17.09 22.46
CA VAL A 139 -21.50 -16.41 21.26
C VAL A 139 -21.49 -14.93 21.61
N SER A 140 -20.30 -14.35 21.74
CA SER A 140 -20.11 -12.90 21.76
C SER A 140 -19.22 -12.53 20.60
N GLU A 141 -19.89 -12.12 19.54
CA GLU A 141 -19.46 -11.16 18.53
C GLU A 141 -18.13 -10.46 18.90
N LYS A 142 -17.02 -10.87 18.26
CA LYS A 142 -15.77 -10.10 18.29
C LYS A 142 -16.02 -8.77 17.59
N LYS A 143 -16.39 -7.75 18.37
CA LYS A 143 -16.21 -6.33 18.00
C LYS A 143 -14.71 -6.12 17.75
N ARG A 144 -14.33 -6.06 16.47
CA ARG A 144 -13.05 -5.54 16.02
C ARG A 144 -12.91 -4.11 16.55
N THR A 145 -12.10 -3.94 17.58
CA THR A 145 -11.71 -2.62 18.08
C THR A 145 -10.67 -2.07 17.13
N SER A 146 -11.11 -1.10 16.33
CA SER A 146 -10.31 -0.21 15.51
C SER A 146 -9.17 0.42 16.33
N SER A 147 -7.93 -0.03 16.11
CA SER A 147 -6.74 0.69 16.55
C SER A 147 -6.49 1.86 15.60
N SER A 148 -6.44 3.04 16.20
CA SER A 148 -6.46 4.35 15.61
C SER A 148 -5.13 4.73 14.96
N ASN A 149 -5.06 4.68 13.63
CA ASN A 149 -4.21 5.59 12.86
C ASN A 149 -4.88 6.96 12.88
N SER A 150 -4.77 7.68 14.01
CA SER A 150 -5.37 9.00 14.12
C SER A 150 -4.42 10.03 13.50
N LEU A 151 -4.80 10.51 12.31
CA LEU A 151 -4.39 11.82 11.81
C LEU A 151 -4.50 12.86 12.94
N PRO A 152 -3.62 13.87 12.99
CA PRO A 152 -3.72 14.93 13.99
C PRO A 152 -5.16 15.49 13.99
N ALA A 153 -5.77 15.55 15.19
CA ALA A 153 -7.21 15.76 15.39
C ALA A 153 -7.72 17.16 14.98
N ASN A 154 -6.91 17.97 14.28
CA ASN A 154 -7.26 19.33 13.92
C ASN A 154 -7.76 19.41 12.47
N ILE A 155 -9.00 18.97 12.25
CA ILE A 155 -9.68 19.04 10.95
C ILE A 155 -9.78 20.49 10.44
N SER A 156 -9.81 21.47 11.36
CA SER A 156 -9.79 22.90 11.07
C SER A 156 -8.46 23.41 10.49
N ALA A 157 -7.36 22.67 10.64
CA ALA A 157 -6.04 23.00 10.08
C ALA A 157 -5.81 22.46 8.67
N ILE A 158 -6.77 21.72 8.09
CA ILE A 158 -6.67 21.20 6.72
C ILE A 158 -7.04 22.33 5.76
N THR A 159 -6.05 23.05 5.26
CA THR A 159 -6.23 24.19 4.35
C THR A 159 -5.07 24.26 3.38
N VAL A 160 -5.38 24.27 2.08
CA VAL A 160 -4.45 24.59 1.01
C VAL A 160 -4.30 26.11 1.02
N GLY A 161 -3.09 26.63 1.19
CA GLY A 161 -2.89 28.09 1.24
C GLY A 161 -3.47 28.79 0.00
N LYS A 162 -3.91 30.04 0.14
CA LYS A 162 -4.37 30.89 -0.98
C LYS A 162 -3.23 31.49 -1.79
N VAL A 163 -3.41 31.58 -3.10
CA VAL A 163 -2.39 32.04 -4.05
C VAL A 163 -2.62 33.51 -4.40
N SER A 164 -1.59 34.33 -4.25
CA SER A 164 -1.62 35.74 -4.66
C SER A 164 -1.43 35.90 -6.18
N ALA A 165 -1.81 37.04 -6.73
CA ALA A 165 -1.59 37.34 -8.14
C ALA A 165 -0.10 37.35 -8.51
N ASP A 166 0.76 37.82 -7.61
CA ASP A 166 2.20 37.89 -7.82
C ASP A 166 2.84 36.49 -7.87
N GLU A 167 2.46 35.60 -6.95
CA GLU A 167 2.89 34.19 -6.98
C GLU A 167 2.43 33.52 -8.27
N LEU A 168 1.19 33.76 -8.71
CA LEU A 168 0.68 33.18 -9.96
C LEU A 168 1.42 33.71 -11.20
N ASN A 169 1.91 34.95 -11.15
CA ASN A 169 2.68 35.55 -12.24
C ASN A 169 4.08 34.94 -12.38
N GLN A 170 4.67 34.44 -11.29
CA GLN A 170 5.94 33.72 -11.30
C GLN A 170 5.81 32.32 -11.92
N VAL A 171 4.60 31.75 -11.95
CA VAL A 171 4.35 30.44 -12.56
C VAL A 171 4.47 30.54 -14.10
N PRO A 172 5.24 29.64 -14.74
CA PRO A 172 5.37 29.62 -16.19
C PRO A 172 4.03 29.60 -16.94
N GLN A 173 3.96 30.33 -18.05
CA GLN A 173 2.70 30.54 -18.77
C GLN A 173 2.05 29.25 -19.28
N TYR A 174 2.86 28.24 -19.63
CA TYR A 174 2.36 26.93 -20.07
C TYR A 174 1.68 26.13 -18.94
N LEU A 175 1.99 26.42 -17.66
CA LEU A 175 1.34 25.79 -16.50
C LEU A 175 0.05 26.52 -16.09
N LYS A 176 0.08 27.86 -16.07
CA LYS A 176 -1.09 28.67 -15.69
C LYS A 176 -2.14 28.76 -16.81
N GLY A 177 -1.73 28.70 -18.08
CA GLY A 177 -2.62 28.92 -19.22
C GLY A 177 -3.32 30.28 -19.13
N ARG A 178 -4.67 30.26 -19.05
CA ARG A 178 -5.52 31.45 -18.87
C ARG A 178 -6.14 31.55 -17.47
N LEU A 179 -5.54 30.89 -16.46
CA LEU A 179 -6.02 30.96 -15.08
C LEU A 179 -5.74 32.33 -14.45
N THR A 180 -6.73 32.83 -13.72
CA THR A 180 -6.62 34.01 -12.86
C THR A 180 -6.50 33.56 -11.40
N ALA A 181 -5.88 34.38 -10.56
CA ALA A 181 -5.72 34.08 -9.13
C ALA A 181 -7.07 33.85 -8.43
N GLU A 182 -8.10 34.59 -8.84
CA GLU A 182 -9.48 34.40 -8.36
C GLU A 182 -10.01 32.99 -8.65
N LYS A 183 -9.82 32.47 -9.87
CA LYS A 183 -10.28 31.12 -10.22
C LYS A 183 -9.50 30.05 -9.48
N VAL A 184 -8.18 30.24 -9.33
CA VAL A 184 -7.32 29.35 -8.52
C VAL A 184 -7.83 29.31 -7.08
N ASN A 185 -8.05 30.47 -6.46
CA ASN A 185 -8.52 30.57 -5.08
C ASN A 185 -9.94 30.00 -4.89
N GLN A 186 -10.84 30.16 -5.85
CA GLN A 186 -12.15 29.51 -5.81
C GLN A 186 -12.06 27.98 -5.83
N ILE A 187 -11.10 27.43 -6.59
CA ILE A 187 -10.85 25.98 -6.61
C ILE A 187 -10.20 25.53 -5.30
N ILE A 188 -9.28 26.32 -4.74
CA ILE A 188 -8.68 26.07 -3.42
C ILE A 188 -9.76 26.01 -2.33
N ASP A 189 -10.68 26.98 -2.28
CA ASP A 189 -11.76 26.99 -1.28
C ASP A 189 -12.67 25.74 -1.39
N LYS A 190 -12.87 25.23 -2.61
CA LYS A 190 -13.60 23.97 -2.86
C LYS A 190 -12.80 22.75 -2.43
N LEU A 191 -11.49 22.73 -2.72
CA LEU A 191 -10.60 21.66 -2.26
C LEU A 191 -10.60 21.60 -0.73
N ASP A 192 -10.48 22.73 -0.04
CA ASP A 192 -10.52 22.81 1.42
C ASP A 192 -11.83 22.26 1.99
N SER A 193 -12.95 22.62 1.34
CA SER A 193 -14.27 22.10 1.72
C SER A 193 -14.34 20.58 1.56
N LEU A 194 -13.81 20.05 0.45
CA LEU A 194 -13.78 18.61 0.16
C LEU A 194 -12.85 17.85 1.13
N PHE A 195 -11.68 18.41 1.44
CA PHE A 195 -10.77 17.90 2.45
C PHE A 195 -11.47 17.83 3.82
N ARG A 196 -12.11 18.92 4.24
CA ARG A 196 -12.86 18.97 5.49
C ARG A 196 -13.98 17.94 5.51
N GLU A 197 -14.76 17.79 4.44
CA GLU A 197 -15.84 16.81 4.35
C GLU A 197 -15.30 15.38 4.52
N LYS A 198 -14.30 14.99 3.72
CA LYS A 198 -13.67 13.66 3.75
C LYS A 198 -13.15 13.33 5.15
N TYR A 199 -12.36 14.22 5.75
CA TYR A 199 -11.72 13.96 7.03
C TYR A 199 -12.68 14.11 8.22
N THR A 200 -13.73 14.92 8.10
CA THR A 200 -14.85 14.92 9.06
C THR A 200 -15.55 13.58 9.04
N LEU A 201 -15.83 13.01 7.86
CA LEU A 201 -16.46 11.70 7.74
C LEU A 201 -15.58 10.58 8.30
N LEU A 202 -14.26 10.61 8.03
CA LEU A 202 -13.30 9.66 8.58
C LEU A 202 -13.14 9.74 10.10
N SER A 203 -13.33 10.92 10.69
CA SER A 203 -13.27 11.12 12.15
C SER A 203 -14.51 10.63 12.91
N LYS A 204 -15.67 10.54 12.23
CA LYS A 204 -16.92 10.13 12.87
C LYS A 204 -16.86 8.64 13.23
N PRO A 205 -17.38 8.24 14.41
CA PRO A 205 -17.49 6.82 14.75
C PRO A 205 -18.41 6.08 13.77
N LEU A 206 -17.99 4.91 13.29
CA LEU A 206 -18.75 4.06 12.36
C LEU A 206 -20.20 3.80 12.80
N ARG A 207 -20.47 3.76 14.11
CA ARG A 207 -21.80 3.54 14.69
C ARG A 207 -22.78 4.69 14.46
N THR A 208 -22.28 5.87 14.13
CA THR A 208 -23.06 7.09 13.91
C THR A 208 -23.33 7.37 12.43
N LEU A 209 -22.74 6.58 11.55
CA LEU A 209 -22.80 6.75 10.11
C LEU A 209 -23.93 5.90 9.50
N SER A 210 -24.57 6.43 8.46
CA SER A 210 -25.49 5.67 7.61
C SER A 210 -24.76 4.61 6.78
N SER A 211 -25.49 3.63 6.22
CA SER A 211 -24.88 2.59 5.36
C SER A 211 -24.05 3.19 4.22
N ALA A 212 -24.59 4.22 3.55
CA ALA A 212 -23.90 4.89 2.45
C ALA A 212 -22.63 5.65 2.89
N GLU A 213 -22.62 6.20 4.11
CA GLU A 213 -21.43 6.84 4.68
C GLU A 213 -20.39 5.81 5.12
N ILE A 214 -20.81 4.65 5.63
CA ILE A 214 -19.91 3.55 5.98
C ILE A 214 -19.21 3.02 4.72
N ASP A 215 -19.94 2.86 3.61
CA ASP A 215 -19.36 2.45 2.32
C ASP A 215 -18.30 3.44 1.85
N LYS A 216 -18.60 4.75 1.90
CA LYS A 216 -17.65 5.83 1.57
C LYS A 216 -16.41 5.82 2.48
N VAL A 217 -16.59 5.65 3.79
CA VAL A 217 -15.46 5.57 4.73
C VAL A 217 -14.59 4.35 4.46
N THR A 218 -15.20 3.23 4.10
CA THR A 218 -14.49 2.01 3.71
C THR A 218 -13.70 2.24 2.42
N GLU A 219 -14.29 2.91 1.43
CA GLU A 219 -13.61 3.31 0.20
C GLU A 219 -12.41 4.23 0.48
N TYR A 220 -12.59 5.28 1.30
CA TYR A 220 -11.50 6.19 1.67
C TYR A 220 -10.35 5.48 2.38
N ARG A 221 -10.63 4.51 3.25
CA ARG A 221 -9.59 3.69 3.90
C ARG A 221 -8.87 2.77 2.91
N ASN A 222 -9.60 2.20 1.95
CA ASN A 222 -9.01 1.37 0.88
C ASN A 222 -8.21 2.18 -0.15
N GLN A 223 -8.31 3.52 -0.13
CA GLN A 223 -7.49 4.41 -0.94
C GLN A 223 -6.16 4.78 -0.27
N GLU A 224 -5.98 4.48 1.03
CA GLU A 224 -4.75 4.78 1.76
C GLU A 224 -3.60 3.89 1.26
N VAL A 225 -2.45 4.51 1.02
CA VAL A 225 -1.21 3.87 0.54
C VAL A 225 -0.10 4.27 1.49
N ASP A 226 0.89 3.41 1.70
CA ASP A 226 2.05 3.64 2.60
C ASP A 226 2.70 5.03 2.47
N GLN A 227 2.69 5.63 1.27
CA GLN A 227 3.28 6.94 0.98
C GLN A 227 2.43 8.14 1.43
N VAL A 228 1.16 7.94 1.74
CA VAL A 228 0.22 8.99 2.22
C VAL A 228 -0.22 8.76 3.67
N VAL A 229 0.34 7.75 4.34
CA VAL A 229 0.06 7.46 5.75
C VAL A 229 0.39 8.68 6.59
N ASN A 230 -0.54 9.06 7.48
CA ASN A 230 -0.48 10.24 8.34
C ASN A 230 -0.56 11.61 7.64
N SER A 231 -0.94 11.68 6.36
CA SER A 231 -1.10 12.95 5.64
C SER A 231 -2.54 13.15 5.13
N TYR A 232 -2.95 14.40 4.94
CA TYR A 232 -4.24 14.71 4.32
C TYR A 232 -4.12 14.60 2.79
N PHE A 233 -4.90 13.73 2.18
CA PHE A 233 -4.89 13.45 0.75
C PHE A 233 -6.30 13.34 0.13
N LEU A 234 -6.38 13.66 -1.15
CA LEU A 234 -7.55 13.43 -2.01
C LEU A 234 -7.16 12.56 -3.20
N SER A 235 -8.05 11.67 -3.62
CA SER A 235 -7.88 10.90 -4.85
C SER A 235 -8.53 11.61 -6.06
N ASP A 236 -8.11 11.23 -7.27
CA ASP A 236 -8.81 11.64 -8.50
C ASP A 236 -10.31 11.29 -8.48
N GLN A 237 -10.69 10.20 -7.80
CA GLN A 237 -12.10 9.81 -7.65
C GLN A 237 -12.83 10.76 -6.71
N ASP A 238 -12.20 11.18 -5.62
CA ASP A 238 -12.79 12.14 -4.68
C ASP A 238 -13.10 13.48 -5.38
N LEU A 239 -12.19 13.93 -6.26
CA LEU A 239 -12.37 15.16 -7.04
C LEU A 239 -13.47 15.04 -8.10
N LYS A 240 -13.64 13.86 -8.72
CA LYS A 240 -14.72 13.60 -9.69
C LYS A 240 -16.08 13.44 -9.02
N ASN A 241 -16.10 12.86 -7.82
CA ASN A 241 -17.32 12.58 -7.07
C ASN A 241 -17.81 13.80 -6.27
N CYS A 242 -16.99 14.85 -6.08
CA CYS A 242 -17.49 16.06 -5.43
C CYS A 242 -18.49 16.80 -6.31
N SER A 243 -19.70 17.01 -5.79
CA SER A 243 -20.69 17.90 -6.43
C SER A 243 -20.22 19.36 -6.47
N CYS A 244 -19.32 19.74 -5.56
CA CYS A 244 -18.76 21.08 -5.40
C CYS A 244 -17.80 21.50 -6.54
N LEU A 245 -17.12 20.54 -7.15
CA LEU A 245 -15.98 20.76 -8.03
C LEU A 245 -16.13 19.93 -9.30
N LYS A 246 -16.11 20.59 -10.46
CA LYS A 246 -16.10 19.89 -11.75
C LYS A 246 -14.67 19.53 -12.08
N PHE A 247 -14.37 18.25 -12.31
CA PHE A 247 -13.04 17.79 -12.69
C PHE A 247 -12.72 18.10 -14.17
N ASP A 248 -12.58 19.38 -14.48
CA ASP A 248 -12.31 19.92 -15.80
C ASP A 248 -10.81 20.23 -16.01
N THR A 249 -10.46 20.68 -17.22
CA THR A 249 -9.08 21.09 -17.55
C THR A 249 -8.60 22.24 -16.66
N THR A 250 -9.51 23.14 -16.24
CA THR A 250 -9.19 24.24 -15.33
C THR A 250 -8.73 23.73 -13.97
N THR A 251 -9.43 22.74 -13.42
CA THR A 251 -9.08 22.10 -12.15
C THR A 251 -7.75 21.37 -12.25
N LYS A 252 -7.51 20.62 -13.33
CA LYS A 252 -6.22 19.96 -13.58
C LYS A 252 -5.06 20.95 -13.66
N ASN A 253 -5.22 22.04 -14.41
CA ASN A 253 -4.22 23.09 -14.50
C ASN A 253 -4.00 23.76 -13.14
N THR A 254 -5.05 23.93 -12.34
CA THR A 254 -4.95 24.46 -10.98
C THR A 254 -4.15 23.53 -10.07
N LEU A 255 -4.38 22.21 -10.14
CA LEU A 255 -3.59 21.23 -9.40
C LEU A 255 -2.10 21.26 -9.82
N HIS A 256 -1.81 21.42 -11.12
CA HIS A 256 -0.44 21.60 -11.60
C HIS A 256 0.22 22.88 -11.06
N VAL A 257 -0.53 23.99 -11.03
CA VAL A 257 -0.07 25.25 -10.45
C VAL A 257 0.22 25.09 -8.96
N LEU A 258 -0.69 24.48 -8.21
CA LEU A 258 -0.52 24.22 -6.78
C LEU A 258 0.67 23.31 -6.47
N ARG A 259 0.92 22.33 -7.35
CA ARG A 259 2.11 21.47 -7.28
C ARG A 259 3.39 22.26 -7.53
N HIS A 260 3.39 23.17 -8.51
CA HIS A 260 4.54 24.02 -8.79
C HIS A 260 4.85 24.98 -7.64
N LEU A 261 3.81 25.51 -6.98
CA LEU A 261 3.95 26.37 -5.81
C LEU A 261 4.25 25.59 -4.51
N GLY A 262 4.40 24.26 -4.58
CA GLY A 262 4.76 23.43 -3.43
C GLY A 262 3.65 23.26 -2.38
N ARG A 263 2.39 23.57 -2.72
CA ARG A 263 1.24 23.49 -1.80
C ARG A 263 0.56 22.11 -1.81
N LEU A 264 0.75 21.38 -2.90
CA LEU A 264 0.29 20.01 -3.07
C LEU A 264 1.43 19.13 -3.60
N LYS A 265 1.47 17.88 -3.15
CA LYS A 265 2.31 16.84 -3.71
C LYS A 265 1.44 15.79 -4.36
N GLU A 266 1.77 15.42 -5.59
CA GLU A 266 1.09 14.33 -6.29
C GLU A 266 1.87 13.04 -6.06
N VAL A 267 1.16 12.01 -5.62
CA VAL A 267 1.65 10.65 -5.42
C VAL A 267 0.89 9.73 -6.37
N GLN A 268 1.61 9.07 -7.26
CA GLN A 268 1.05 8.07 -8.14
C GLN A 268 1.30 6.68 -7.55
N SER A 269 0.22 5.94 -7.29
CA SER A 269 0.30 4.57 -6.79
C SER A 269 -0.53 3.65 -7.68
N LYS A 270 0.16 2.74 -8.38
CA LYS A 270 -0.43 1.82 -9.37
C LYS A 270 -1.37 2.55 -10.34
N ASP A 271 -2.68 2.49 -10.08
CA ASP A 271 -3.76 3.02 -10.92
C ASP A 271 -4.51 4.22 -10.28
N LYS A 272 -3.97 4.78 -9.19
CA LYS A 272 -4.58 5.88 -8.45
C LYS A 272 -3.61 7.06 -8.38
N ARG A 273 -4.16 8.26 -8.55
CA ARG A 273 -3.47 9.53 -8.28
C ARG A 273 -4.00 10.12 -7.00
N LEU A 274 -3.09 10.44 -6.08
CA LEU A 274 -3.38 11.02 -4.79
C LEU A 274 -2.71 12.41 -4.72
N TYR A 275 -3.43 13.41 -4.25
CA TYR A 275 -2.94 14.77 -4.01
C TYR A 275 -2.88 14.98 -2.50
N MET A 276 -1.68 15.17 -1.99
CA MET A 276 -1.38 15.36 -0.58
C MET A 276 -1.11 16.84 -0.30
N ILE A 277 -1.64 17.36 0.80
CA ILE A 277 -1.25 18.70 1.29
C ILE A 277 0.15 18.61 1.89
N VAL A 278 1.02 19.54 1.50
CA VAL A 278 2.41 19.66 1.99
C VAL A 278 2.45 20.57 3.22
#